data_AF-A0A2H5FM16-F1
#
_entry.id   AF-A0A2H5FM16-F1
#
_cell.length_a   1.000
_cell.length_b   1.000
_cell.length_c   1.000
_cell.angle_alpha   90.00
_cell.angle_beta   90.00
_cell.angle_gamma   90.00
#
_symmetry.space_group_name_H-M   'P 1'
#
loop_
_entity.id
_entity.type
_entity.pdbx_description
1 polymer ?
#
loop_
_entity_poly.entity_id
_entity_poly.type
_entity_poly.pdbx_seq_one_letter_code
_entity_poly.pdbx_strand_id
1 'polypeptide(L)'
;MDKLGFFINNILVIGESNGKNGEYRNSKNLKKKSHEIICNDNTVDRGRITRILKQIVVMGQCAVKVHKAQSLTQVVTDEFSFYTKNTPLSIKEYKKLINELAKSMKNLPPNIVLVASSMAVLWPDNCIRNAVLHIQSPNGKNLEPIIHHFSKETFSSQDPMYSKDNTTRNCYTFKPDDYSSAEFSPDVVLADTKMRCLDPHQYKSAIIVRGHKIPPILHVIDVCLDHANGVGMKNARILLEKIVRPPLHISHIITSNWIDIRQEKLVASAISANWNSKRVDGVYEEKSEPIMSFFGKTSHAYYYSKKRAEILYTRLFDIVRKKIATPIAHICDKNGNTLLHEVLLFEIKNTKQRGNHRKKRVDTLLRHFDSTTINQQNAAGDTPLHLAIEAVKDENTLLKFLVHGANLTIKNKKGLSPLGVIYKTQKNSLITTFCNKLMNNRKAYIPQRFAIFTLLSEIQETPIKRKMINAALSFELSENRPVEKIIVGLLKRAYNPNQLIINHQLKLFSLGSYMPSLKRYLINQQLYAVQKRTPSLPILFKPINQKMGILQSTRKHKWIDKEVSHQQNTENKDTLLQSVSIKTATLSGLKSPTLAFTAALTGLGLFAYGTCNNRQSVNSGTLLHPNGLTPKYKGGS
;
A
#
# COMPACT_ATOMS: atom_id res chain seq x y z
N MET A 1 24.16 -1.80 -8.02
CA MET A 1 23.04 -1.82 -7.05
C MET A 1 22.59 -3.26 -6.92
N ASP A 2 23.26 -4.02 -6.06
CA ASP A 2 23.47 -5.44 -6.39
C ASP A 2 22.34 -6.35 -5.87
N LYS A 3 21.40 -5.73 -5.13
CA LYS A 3 20.13 -6.27 -4.67
C LYS A 3 19.08 -5.16 -4.65
N LEU A 4 17.93 -5.42 -5.28
CA LEU A 4 16.79 -4.50 -5.22
C LEU A 4 15.99 -4.63 -3.92
N GLY A 5 16.12 -5.77 -3.21
CA GLY A 5 15.51 -6.02 -1.91
C GLY A 5 16.29 -7.02 -1.07
N PHE A 6 15.96 -7.12 0.21
CA PHE A 6 16.64 -7.95 1.21
C PHE A 6 15.67 -8.43 2.29
N PHE A 7 16.11 -9.31 3.20
CA PHE A 7 15.28 -9.86 4.28
C PHE A 7 15.56 -9.21 5.63
N ILE A 8 14.51 -9.18 6.46
CA ILE A 8 14.49 -8.71 7.84
C ILE A 8 14.09 -9.89 8.73
N ASN A 9 15.00 -10.32 9.60
CA ASN A 9 14.70 -11.21 10.72
C ASN A 9 14.07 -10.34 11.83
N ASN A 10 12.91 -10.73 12.34
CA ASN A 10 12.18 -9.97 13.35
C ASN A 10 12.20 -10.72 14.67
N ILE A 11 12.58 -10.01 15.75
CA ILE A 11 12.47 -10.49 17.12
C ILE A 11 11.66 -9.47 17.93
N LEU A 12 10.62 -9.93 18.61
CA LEU A 12 9.93 -9.14 19.63
C LEU A 12 10.38 -9.64 21.00
N VAL A 13 10.86 -8.73 21.87
CA VAL A 13 11.18 -9.03 23.26
C VAL A 13 10.10 -8.41 24.13
N ILE A 14 9.27 -9.27 24.72
CA ILE A 14 8.06 -8.91 25.47
C ILE A 14 8.28 -9.31 26.92
N GLY A 15 7.95 -8.42 27.86
CA GLY A 15 8.12 -8.71 29.28
C GLY A 15 6.97 -9.50 29.91
N GLU A 16 7.29 -10.20 31.00
CA GLU A 16 6.55 -10.14 32.26
C GLU A 16 5.02 -9.87 32.19
N SER A 17 4.15 -10.88 32.32
CA SER A 17 2.71 -10.74 32.68
C SER A 17 1.95 -9.51 32.12
N ASN A 18 1.35 -9.67 30.94
CA ASN A 18 0.61 -8.63 30.21
C ASN A 18 1.46 -7.41 29.79
N GLY A 19 2.68 -7.66 29.33
CA GLY A 19 3.50 -6.73 28.54
C GLY A 19 4.16 -5.57 29.29
N LYS A 20 3.69 -5.21 30.50
CA LYS A 20 4.42 -4.20 31.26
C LYS A 20 5.79 -4.77 31.63
N ASN A 21 6.85 -4.28 30.99
CA ASN A 21 8.22 -4.68 31.26
C ASN A 21 8.92 -3.58 32.10
N GLY A 22 10.15 -3.80 32.56
CA GLY A 22 10.86 -2.85 33.43
C GLY A 22 10.54 -2.97 34.93
N GLU A 23 11.25 -2.18 35.73
CA GLU A 23 11.34 -2.33 37.19
C GLU A 23 10.20 -1.65 37.95
N TYR A 24 9.51 -0.68 37.32
CA TYR A 24 8.56 0.21 38.00
C TYR A 24 7.38 -0.49 38.70
N ARG A 25 7.08 -1.73 38.29
CA ARG A 25 6.16 -2.65 38.98
C ARG A 25 6.51 -2.90 40.45
N ASN A 26 7.80 -2.84 40.78
CA ASN A 26 8.36 -3.21 42.09
C ASN A 26 8.43 -2.02 43.06
N SER A 27 7.90 -0.85 42.66
CA SER A 27 7.83 0.35 43.50
C SER A 27 6.56 0.37 44.35
N LYS A 28 6.50 1.25 45.35
CA LYS A 28 5.24 1.57 46.05
C LYS A 28 4.30 2.34 45.10
N ASN A 29 3.44 1.63 44.38
CA ASN A 29 2.58 2.23 43.36
C ASN A 29 1.20 2.62 43.91
N LEU A 30 0.85 3.90 43.83
CA LEU A 30 -0.51 4.38 44.11
C LEU A 30 -1.36 4.21 42.85
N LYS A 31 -2.51 3.53 42.99
CA LYS A 31 -3.48 3.35 41.89
C LYS A 31 -4.47 4.51 41.87
N LYS A 32 -4.55 5.23 40.76
CA LYS A 32 -5.66 6.13 40.42
C LYS A 32 -6.55 5.40 39.41
N LYS A 33 -7.85 5.77 39.29
CA LYS A 33 -8.86 4.99 38.54
C LYS A 33 -8.48 4.59 37.11
N SER A 34 -7.58 5.33 36.44
CA SER A 34 -7.13 5.06 35.06
C SER A 34 -5.62 4.87 34.87
N HIS A 35 -4.77 5.06 35.90
CA HIS A 35 -3.31 5.01 35.73
C HIS A 35 -2.53 4.68 37.01
N GLU A 36 -1.29 4.25 36.81
CA GLU A 36 -0.34 3.85 37.85
C GLU A 36 0.58 5.03 38.22
N ILE A 37 0.75 5.31 39.52
CA ILE A 37 1.57 6.41 40.03
C ILE A 37 2.71 5.83 40.86
N ILE A 38 3.91 5.90 40.29
CA ILE A 38 5.16 5.41 40.85
C ILE A 38 5.63 6.39 41.93
N CYS A 39 5.72 5.92 43.17
CA CYS A 39 6.20 6.73 44.30
C CYS A 39 7.62 6.32 44.69
N ASN A 40 8.38 7.30 45.19
CA ASN A 40 9.74 7.11 45.67
C ASN A 40 9.72 6.50 47.08
N ASP A 41 10.31 5.31 47.24
CA ASP A 41 10.52 4.64 48.52
C ASP A 41 11.76 5.15 49.29
N ASN A 42 12.44 6.17 48.75
CA ASN A 42 13.71 6.75 49.20
C ASN A 42 14.92 5.79 49.14
N THR A 43 14.83 4.64 48.48
CA THR A 43 15.96 3.72 48.29
C THR A 43 16.90 4.16 47.16
N VAL A 44 18.19 4.29 47.48
CA VAL A 44 19.23 4.72 46.53
C VAL A 44 19.70 3.54 45.68
N ASP A 45 18.90 3.20 44.65
CA ASP A 45 19.26 2.14 43.71
C ASP A 45 20.39 2.55 42.76
N ARG A 46 21.63 2.22 43.14
CA ARG A 46 22.87 2.41 42.36
C ARG A 46 23.05 1.40 41.22
N GLY A 47 22.23 0.35 41.14
CA GLY A 47 22.39 -0.77 40.21
C GLY A 47 21.60 -0.64 38.90
N ARG A 48 20.57 0.20 38.85
CA ARG A 48 19.60 0.31 37.75
C ARG A 48 20.23 0.42 36.35
N ILE A 49 21.28 1.22 36.19
CA ILE A 49 21.97 1.40 34.89
C ILE A 49 22.65 0.13 34.41
N THR A 50 23.29 -0.61 35.32
CA THR A 50 23.92 -1.90 35.00
C THR A 50 22.86 -2.95 34.61
N ARG A 51 21.68 -2.92 35.23
CA ARG A 51 20.57 -3.84 34.91
C ARG A 51 19.95 -3.51 33.55
N ILE A 52 19.68 -2.23 33.27
CA ILE A 52 19.21 -1.77 31.94
C ILE A 52 20.22 -2.10 30.83
N LEU A 53 21.51 -1.81 31.06
CA LEU A 53 22.58 -2.14 30.12
C LEU A 53 22.61 -3.64 29.81
N LYS A 54 22.61 -4.49 30.84
CA LYS A 54 22.62 -5.95 30.66
C LYS A 54 21.36 -6.45 29.94
N GLN A 55 20.19 -5.87 30.17
CA GLN A 55 18.96 -6.24 29.46
C GLN A 55 19.06 -5.98 27.95
N ILE A 56 19.61 -4.83 27.55
CA ILE A 56 19.80 -4.50 26.13
C ILE A 56 20.92 -5.35 25.51
N VAL A 57 21.95 -5.75 26.29
CA VAL A 57 22.94 -6.75 25.85
C VAL A 57 22.28 -8.11 25.57
N VAL A 58 21.31 -8.56 26.37
CA VAL A 58 20.53 -9.78 26.07
C VAL A 58 19.73 -9.64 24.76
N MET A 59 19.15 -8.47 24.46
CA MET A 59 18.54 -8.21 23.14
C MET A 59 19.56 -8.38 22.00
N GLY A 60 20.79 -7.86 22.18
CA GLY A 60 21.90 -8.06 21.25
C GLY A 60 22.26 -9.55 21.05
N GLN A 61 22.31 -10.33 22.14
CA GLN A 61 22.55 -11.78 22.08
C GLN A 61 21.44 -12.52 21.30
N CYS A 62 20.17 -12.16 21.50
CA CYS A 62 19.05 -12.68 20.71
C CYS A 62 19.20 -12.36 19.22
N ALA A 63 19.68 -11.17 18.87
CA ALA A 63 19.94 -10.80 17.48
C ALA A 63 21.05 -11.65 16.84
N VAL A 64 22.13 -11.93 17.59
CA VAL A 64 23.27 -12.75 17.12
C VAL A 64 22.83 -14.18 16.80
N LYS A 65 21.98 -14.81 17.63
CA LYS A 65 21.46 -16.18 17.42
C LYS A 65 20.85 -16.43 16.03
N VAL A 66 20.31 -15.38 15.38
CA VAL A 66 19.68 -15.48 14.05
C VAL A 66 20.32 -14.56 12.99
N HIS A 67 21.45 -13.92 13.31
CA HIS A 67 22.12 -13.00 12.40
C HIS A 67 22.56 -13.69 11.10
N LYS A 68 22.34 -13.03 9.97
CA LYS A 68 22.82 -13.47 8.65
C LYS A 68 23.31 -12.25 7.88
N ALA A 69 24.57 -12.23 7.44
CA ALA A 69 25.25 -11.05 6.90
C ALA A 69 24.57 -10.37 5.69
N GLN A 70 23.62 -11.05 5.05
CA GLN A 70 22.84 -10.55 3.90
C GLN A 70 21.38 -10.17 4.26
N SER A 71 21.10 -9.99 5.56
CA SER A 71 19.79 -9.65 6.12
C SER A 71 19.98 -8.63 7.25
N LEU A 72 18.92 -7.87 7.53
CA LEU A 72 18.81 -7.07 8.74
C LEU A 72 18.21 -7.94 9.86
N THR A 73 18.74 -7.91 11.07
CA THR A 73 18.03 -8.44 12.25
C THR A 73 17.58 -7.26 13.10
N GLN A 74 16.28 -7.14 13.36
CA GLN A 74 15.74 -6.12 14.25
C GLN A 74 15.09 -6.74 15.49
N VAL A 75 15.45 -6.19 16.66
CA VAL A 75 14.90 -6.58 17.97
C VAL A 75 14.15 -5.41 18.56
N VAL A 76 12.89 -5.61 18.94
CA VAL A 76 11.99 -4.54 19.39
C VAL A 76 11.37 -4.92 20.72
N THR A 77 11.37 -4.00 21.70
CA THR A 77 10.66 -4.16 22.97
C THR A 77 9.30 -3.46 22.98
N ASP A 78 8.40 -3.93 23.85
CA ASP A 78 7.14 -3.26 24.17
C ASP A 78 7.35 -2.04 25.08
N GLU A 79 6.37 -1.13 25.06
CA GLU A 79 6.45 0.18 25.71
C GLU A 79 6.71 0.07 27.23
N PHE A 80 7.43 1.06 27.79
CA PHE A 80 7.84 1.13 29.20
C PHE A 80 8.85 0.06 29.66
N SER A 81 9.42 -0.77 28.77
CA SER A 81 10.35 -1.86 29.15
C SER A 81 11.56 -1.48 29.99
N PHE A 82 11.90 -0.21 30.08
CA PHE A 82 13.04 0.31 30.80
C PHE A 82 12.65 1.44 31.78
N TYR A 83 11.37 1.51 32.18
CA TYR A 83 10.92 2.35 33.28
C TYR A 83 11.46 1.80 34.61
N THR A 84 12.17 2.65 35.35
CA THR A 84 12.82 2.34 36.61
C THR A 84 11.86 2.40 37.80
N LYS A 85 12.17 1.65 38.86
CA LYS A 85 11.45 1.80 40.13
C LYS A 85 11.74 3.14 40.81
N ASN A 86 10.78 3.59 41.60
CA ASN A 86 10.88 4.70 42.58
C ASN A 86 11.05 6.11 41.99
N THR A 87 12.01 6.30 41.08
CA THR A 87 12.31 7.57 40.40
C THR A 87 12.59 7.35 38.92
N PRO A 88 12.32 8.33 38.04
CA PRO A 88 12.78 8.29 36.65
C PRO A 88 14.31 8.31 36.58
N LEU A 89 14.90 7.95 35.44
CA LEU A 89 16.33 8.09 35.19
C LEU A 89 16.70 9.58 35.22
N SER A 90 17.72 9.95 36.00
CA SER A 90 18.32 11.28 35.89
C SER A 90 19.06 11.45 34.56
N ILE A 91 19.22 12.69 34.08
CA ILE A 91 19.95 12.93 32.82
C ILE A 91 21.40 12.43 32.88
N LYS A 92 22.07 12.52 34.05
CA LYS A 92 23.42 11.99 34.29
C LYS A 92 23.49 10.47 34.15
N GLU A 93 22.48 9.77 34.66
CA GLU A 93 22.32 8.32 34.48
C GLU A 93 22.06 7.93 33.03
N TYR A 94 21.22 8.69 32.32
CA TYR A 94 20.90 8.42 30.92
C TYR A 94 22.10 8.63 30.00
N LYS A 95 22.87 9.71 30.20
CA LYS A 95 24.16 9.95 29.53
C LYS A 95 25.15 8.79 29.78
N LYS A 96 25.27 8.33 31.02
CA LYS A 96 26.10 7.15 31.36
C LYS A 96 25.64 5.90 30.63
N LEU A 97 24.33 5.62 30.60
CA LEU A 97 23.76 4.47 29.90
C LEU A 97 24.11 4.47 28.40
N ILE A 98 23.95 5.60 27.71
CA ILE A 98 24.33 5.76 26.29
C ILE A 98 25.81 5.44 26.07
N ASN A 99 26.70 5.94 26.94
CA ASN A 99 28.15 5.74 26.81
C ASN A 99 28.57 4.29 27.10
N GLU A 100 27.93 3.60 28.05
CA GLU A 100 28.20 2.17 28.28
C GLU A 100 27.56 1.26 27.21
N LEU A 101 26.43 1.66 26.62
CA LEU A 101 25.83 0.97 25.47
C LEU A 101 26.75 1.04 24.25
N ALA A 102 27.34 2.21 23.95
CA ALA A 102 28.27 2.34 22.82
C ALA A 102 29.46 1.38 22.94
N LYS A 103 30.06 1.28 24.13
CA LYS A 103 31.11 0.28 24.42
C LYS A 103 30.61 -1.16 24.24
N SER A 104 29.47 -1.48 24.84
CA SER A 104 28.95 -2.86 24.91
C SER A 104 28.47 -3.40 23.56
N MET A 105 28.03 -2.53 22.65
CA MET A 105 27.48 -2.91 21.34
C MET A 105 28.54 -2.91 20.22
N LYS A 106 29.78 -2.51 20.51
CA LYS A 106 30.90 -2.45 19.55
C LYS A 106 31.29 -3.79 18.92
N ASN A 107 31.00 -4.90 19.61
CA ASN A 107 31.29 -6.25 19.12
C ASN A 107 30.09 -6.95 18.46
N LEU A 108 28.97 -6.26 18.25
CA LEU A 108 27.84 -6.84 17.51
C LEU A 108 28.15 -6.96 16.01
N PRO A 109 27.78 -8.08 15.35
CA PRO A 109 27.80 -8.20 13.89
C PRO A 109 27.04 -7.06 13.20
N PRO A 110 27.44 -6.66 11.98
CA PRO A 110 26.73 -5.64 11.20
C PRO A 110 25.28 -6.04 10.92
N ASN A 111 24.46 -5.09 10.48
CA ASN A 111 23.03 -5.31 10.15
C ASN A 111 22.21 -5.81 11.35
N ILE A 112 22.52 -5.38 12.57
CA ILE A 112 21.67 -5.56 13.75
C ILE A 112 21.13 -4.19 14.18
N VAL A 113 19.83 -4.13 14.50
CA VAL A 113 19.16 -2.95 15.06
C VAL A 113 18.39 -3.34 16.32
N LEU A 114 18.61 -2.63 17.41
CA LEU A 114 17.84 -2.76 18.65
C LEU A 114 16.97 -1.51 18.82
N VAL A 115 15.67 -1.69 19.05
CA VAL A 115 14.73 -0.62 19.41
C VAL A 115 14.33 -0.83 20.87
N ALA A 116 15.07 -0.18 21.77
CA ALA A 116 14.85 -0.21 23.20
C ALA A 116 13.81 0.85 23.60
N SER A 117 12.54 0.48 23.46
CA SER A 117 11.38 1.25 23.91
C SER A 117 10.91 0.71 25.27
N SER A 118 10.64 1.51 26.30
CA SER A 118 10.95 2.93 26.46
C SER A 118 11.38 3.23 27.91
N MET A 119 11.97 4.40 28.12
CA MET A 119 12.63 4.87 29.35
C MET A 119 12.00 6.18 29.83
N ALA A 120 11.70 6.29 31.12
CA ALA A 120 11.35 7.57 31.73
C ALA A 120 12.63 8.31 32.11
N VAL A 121 12.96 9.38 31.36
CA VAL A 121 14.14 10.22 31.63
C VAL A 121 13.69 11.59 32.13
N LEU A 122 14.11 11.96 33.33
CA LEU A 122 13.95 13.32 33.84
C LEU A 122 14.94 14.25 33.15
N TRP A 123 14.39 15.19 32.40
CA TRP A 123 15.11 16.15 31.57
C TRP A 123 15.43 17.42 32.38
N PRO A 124 16.40 18.26 31.95
CA PRO A 124 16.74 19.50 32.67
C PRO A 124 15.56 20.47 32.88
N ASP A 125 14.55 20.46 31.99
CA ASP A 125 13.32 21.27 32.12
C ASP A 125 12.28 20.73 33.15
N ASN A 126 12.73 19.88 34.09
CA ASN A 126 11.92 19.27 35.17
C ASN A 126 10.69 18.48 34.67
N CYS A 127 10.74 18.01 33.41
CA CYS A 127 9.72 17.21 32.76
C CYS A 127 10.31 15.86 32.29
N ILE A 128 9.47 14.82 32.20
CA ILE A 128 9.91 13.50 31.74
C ILE A 128 9.78 13.41 30.22
N ARG A 129 10.85 12.94 29.56
CA ARG A 129 10.79 12.38 28.20
C ARG A 129 10.58 10.88 28.30
N ASN A 130 9.56 10.36 27.61
CA ASN A 130 9.37 8.92 27.42
C ASN A 130 10.22 8.47 26.23
N ALA A 131 11.50 8.22 26.51
CA ALA A 131 12.58 8.10 25.55
C ALA A 131 12.73 6.67 24.99
N VAL A 132 13.14 6.58 23.73
CA VAL A 132 13.48 5.34 23.02
C VAL A 132 14.93 5.45 22.55
N LEU A 133 15.69 4.37 22.70
CA LEU A 133 17.02 4.24 22.10
C LEU A 133 16.94 3.31 20.89
N HIS A 134 17.36 3.83 19.73
CA HIS A 134 17.53 3.06 18.50
C HIS A 134 19.02 2.86 18.26
N ILE A 135 19.47 1.60 18.28
CA ILE A 135 20.88 1.22 18.32
C ILE A 135 21.19 0.39 17.08
N GLN A 136 22.00 0.91 16.16
CA GLN A 136 22.52 0.19 14.99
C GLN A 136 23.92 -0.35 15.32
N SER A 137 24.17 -1.62 15.03
CA SER A 137 25.49 -2.23 15.20
C SER A 137 26.54 -1.68 14.22
N PRO A 138 27.84 -1.83 14.51
CA PRO A 138 28.91 -1.41 13.61
C PRO A 138 28.82 -2.03 12.21
N ASN A 139 28.90 -1.18 11.17
CA ASN A 139 28.87 -1.63 9.78
C ASN A 139 30.23 -2.15 9.23
N GLY A 140 31.18 -2.41 10.13
CA GLY A 140 32.54 -2.91 9.83
C GLY A 140 33.37 -3.04 11.10
N LYS A 141 34.45 -3.84 11.06
CA LYS A 141 35.25 -4.26 12.24
C LYS A 141 35.78 -3.12 13.13
N ASN A 142 36.00 -1.94 12.55
CA ASN A 142 36.61 -0.79 13.25
C ASN A 142 35.64 0.40 13.38
N LEU A 143 34.34 0.21 13.17
CA LEU A 143 33.33 1.27 13.33
C LEU A 143 32.70 1.23 14.73
N GLU A 144 32.22 2.37 15.19
CA GLU A 144 31.38 2.47 16.39
C GLU A 144 29.91 2.18 16.05
N PRO A 145 29.10 1.71 17.01
CA PRO A 145 27.65 1.63 16.84
C PRO A 145 27.03 3.03 16.68
N ILE A 146 25.86 3.11 16.06
CA ILE A 146 25.10 4.36 15.92
C ILE A 146 23.92 4.32 16.88
N ILE A 147 23.91 5.21 17.88
CA ILE A 147 22.84 5.34 18.85
C ILE A 147 22.05 6.62 18.56
N HIS A 148 20.77 6.48 18.26
CA HIS A 148 19.80 7.56 18.07
C HIS A 148 18.83 7.60 19.26
N HIS A 149 18.43 8.80 19.66
CA HIS A 149 17.43 9.05 20.72
C HIS A 149 16.19 9.72 20.11
N PHE A 150 15.00 9.40 20.60
CA PHE A 150 13.80 10.23 20.44
C PHE A 150 12.78 9.93 21.56
N SER A 151 11.85 10.84 21.85
CA SER A 151 10.70 10.58 22.72
C SER A 151 9.42 10.23 21.97
N LYS A 152 8.49 9.57 22.66
CA LYS A 152 7.04 9.59 22.36
C LYS A 152 6.57 11.06 22.20
N GLU A 153 5.69 11.35 21.25
CA GLU A 153 5.16 12.71 21.04
C GLU A 153 3.75 12.93 21.62
N THR A 154 2.94 11.87 21.73
CA THR A 154 1.57 11.88 22.24
C THR A 154 1.47 11.10 23.55
N PHE A 155 1.07 11.72 24.64
CA PHE A 155 0.93 11.05 25.96
C PHE A 155 -0.50 10.61 26.25
N SER A 156 -0.65 9.51 26.99
CA SER A 156 -1.95 9.00 27.44
C SER A 156 -2.23 9.39 28.89
N SER A 157 -3.51 9.62 29.23
CA SER A 157 -3.99 9.70 30.63
C SER A 157 -3.96 8.33 31.37
N GLN A 158 -3.44 7.30 30.69
CA GLN A 158 -3.20 5.95 31.21
C GLN A 158 -1.69 5.62 31.34
N ASP A 159 -0.79 6.49 30.86
CA ASP A 159 0.66 6.25 30.93
C ASP A 159 1.13 6.27 32.41
N PRO A 160 2.08 5.41 32.84
CA PRO A 160 2.61 5.43 34.20
C PRO A 160 3.30 6.75 34.53
N MET A 161 2.91 7.39 35.64
CA MET A 161 3.46 8.68 36.08
C MET A 161 4.39 8.49 37.29
N TYR A 162 5.40 9.34 37.43
CA TYR A 162 6.21 9.42 38.64
C TYR A 162 5.73 10.57 39.51
N SER A 163 5.54 10.32 40.81
CA SER A 163 5.20 11.36 41.79
C SER A 163 6.43 12.20 42.16
N LYS A 164 6.22 13.46 42.56
CA LYS A 164 7.29 14.34 43.09
C LYS A 164 7.40 14.28 44.62
N ASP A 165 6.30 13.99 45.29
CA ASP A 165 6.12 14.08 46.75
C ASP A 165 5.37 12.86 47.35
N ASN A 166 5.27 11.78 46.57
CA ASN A 166 4.48 10.58 46.87
C ASN A 166 2.96 10.79 46.96
N THR A 167 2.43 11.93 46.48
CA THR A 167 0.98 12.14 46.31
C THR A 167 0.49 11.76 44.90
N THR A 168 -0.83 11.65 44.75
CA THR A 168 -1.52 11.43 43.46
C THR A 168 -1.92 12.71 42.72
N ARG A 169 -1.45 13.87 43.22
CA ARG A 169 -1.74 15.22 42.70
C ARG A 169 -0.52 15.87 42.06
N ASN A 170 0.66 15.70 42.65
CA ASN A 170 1.91 16.30 42.20
C ASN A 170 2.81 15.24 41.54
N CYS A 171 2.83 15.22 40.21
CA CYS A 171 3.60 14.27 39.41
C CYS A 171 4.45 15.02 38.39
N TYR A 172 5.50 14.38 37.87
CA TYR A 172 6.26 14.92 36.75
C TYR A 172 5.40 14.97 35.49
N THR A 173 5.38 16.12 34.82
CA THR A 173 4.73 16.30 33.52
C THR A 173 5.53 15.60 32.43
N PHE A 174 4.86 14.87 31.55
CA PHE A 174 5.47 14.37 30.32
C PHE A 174 5.51 15.46 29.25
N LYS A 175 6.62 15.53 28.50
CA LYS A 175 6.77 16.39 27.32
C LYS A 175 7.41 15.63 26.16
N PRO A 176 7.18 16.06 24.90
CA PRO A 176 7.94 15.59 23.76
C PRO A 176 9.34 16.22 23.74
N ASP A 177 10.23 15.69 22.91
CA ASP A 177 11.47 16.37 22.52
C ASP A 177 11.20 17.69 21.79
N ASP A 178 11.87 18.75 22.26
CA ASP A 178 11.90 20.05 21.61
C ASP A 178 13.27 20.31 20.97
N TYR A 179 13.41 19.87 19.72
CA TYR A 179 14.60 20.10 18.88
C TYR A 179 14.79 21.57 18.46
N SER A 180 13.91 22.50 18.88
CA SER A 180 14.07 23.94 18.63
C SER A 180 14.65 24.70 19.83
N SER A 181 14.68 24.10 21.02
CA SER A 181 15.25 24.73 22.22
C SER A 181 16.78 24.73 22.18
N ALA A 182 17.39 25.90 22.32
CA ALA A 182 18.83 26.08 22.43
C ALA A 182 19.45 25.49 23.72
N GLU A 183 18.63 25.16 24.71
CA GLU A 183 19.06 24.59 26.00
C GLU A 183 18.59 23.13 26.16
N PHE A 184 17.33 22.84 25.80
CA PHE A 184 16.67 21.57 26.09
C PHE A 184 16.51 20.63 24.88
N SER A 185 17.07 20.96 23.71
CA SER A 185 17.12 20.01 22.58
C SER A 185 17.94 18.77 22.94
N PRO A 186 17.52 17.55 22.53
CA PRO A 186 18.34 16.35 22.68
C PRO A 186 19.74 16.48 22.09
N ASP A 187 19.90 17.28 21.03
CA ASP A 187 21.18 17.54 20.37
C ASP A 187 22.15 18.40 21.22
N VAL A 188 21.61 19.20 22.16
CA VAL A 188 22.38 20.00 23.12
C VAL A 188 22.60 19.18 24.39
N VAL A 189 21.53 18.63 24.95
CA VAL A 189 21.54 17.93 26.24
C VAL A 189 22.37 16.65 26.20
N LEU A 190 22.49 15.97 25.05
CA LEU A 190 23.24 14.70 24.90
C LEU A 190 24.58 14.84 24.15
N ALA A 191 25.04 16.07 23.85
CA ALA A 191 26.24 16.34 23.05
C ALA A 191 27.55 15.75 23.62
N ASP A 192 27.62 15.54 24.93
CA ASP A 192 28.75 14.94 25.67
C ASP A 192 28.72 13.39 25.70
N THR A 193 27.87 12.77 24.88
CA THR A 193 27.69 11.31 24.83
C THR A 193 28.09 10.69 23.48
N LYS A 194 27.94 9.38 23.36
CA LYS A 194 28.02 8.64 22.09
C LYS A 194 26.67 8.57 21.33
N MET A 195 25.68 9.38 21.69
CA MET A 195 24.48 9.58 20.89
C MET A 195 24.83 10.37 19.61
N ARG A 196 24.12 10.08 18.51
CA ARG A 196 24.32 10.71 17.21
C ARG A 196 23.45 11.97 17.09
N CYS A 197 23.89 13.05 17.72
CA CYS A 197 23.25 14.37 17.61
C CYS A 197 23.31 14.91 16.17
N LEU A 198 22.34 15.76 15.81
CA LEU A 198 22.25 16.51 14.54
C LEU A 198 22.32 15.66 13.26
N ASP A 199 21.91 14.38 13.33
CA ASP A 199 21.98 13.48 12.18
C ASP A 199 20.97 13.89 11.08
N PRO A 200 21.41 14.28 9.86
CA PRO A 200 20.49 14.52 8.76
C PRO A 200 19.70 13.26 8.34
N HIS A 201 20.10 12.07 8.80
CA HIS A 201 19.41 10.79 8.60
C HIS A 201 18.41 10.42 9.70
N GLN A 202 18.22 11.29 10.71
CA GLN A 202 17.12 11.19 11.68
C GLN A 202 16.17 12.39 11.54
N TYR A 203 14.88 12.15 11.80
CA TYR A 203 13.95 13.19 12.23
C TYR A 203 12.97 12.58 13.25
N LYS A 204 13.22 12.85 14.54
CA LYS A 204 12.52 12.23 15.66
C LYS A 204 12.47 10.70 15.52
N SER A 205 11.27 10.12 15.48
CA SER A 205 11.04 8.67 15.39
C SER A 205 11.19 8.07 13.97
N ALA A 206 11.56 8.87 12.97
CA ALA A 206 11.95 8.40 11.64
C ALA A 206 13.48 8.40 11.52
N ILE A 207 14.07 7.24 11.18
CA ILE A 207 15.53 7.03 11.15
C ILE A 207 15.90 6.22 9.91
N ILE A 208 16.87 6.67 9.11
CA ILE A 208 17.41 5.87 8.00
C ILE A 208 18.49 4.93 8.54
N VAL A 209 18.19 3.63 8.54
CA VAL A 209 19.15 2.57 8.82
C VAL A 209 20.01 2.33 7.58
N ARG A 210 21.33 2.28 7.79
CA ARG A 210 22.32 1.90 6.78
C ARG A 210 22.94 0.57 7.20
N GLY A 211 22.99 -0.40 6.29
CA GLY A 211 23.55 -1.72 6.55
C GLY A 211 24.70 -2.09 5.62
N HIS A 212 25.61 -2.92 6.12
CA HIS A 212 26.70 -3.52 5.36
C HIS A 212 26.12 -4.43 4.26
N LYS A 213 26.39 -4.09 2.99
CA LYS A 213 25.99 -4.85 1.78
C LYS A 213 24.47 -5.12 1.65
N ILE A 214 23.63 -4.26 2.24
CA ILE A 214 22.18 -4.21 2.02
C ILE A 214 21.73 -2.79 1.68
N PRO A 215 20.65 -2.60 0.88
CA PRO A 215 20.05 -1.28 0.65
C PRO A 215 19.66 -0.57 1.95
N PRO A 216 19.73 0.78 2.01
CA PRO A 216 19.23 1.52 3.15
C PRO A 216 17.71 1.39 3.28
N ILE A 217 17.22 1.51 4.51
CA ILE A 217 15.80 1.34 4.86
C ILE A 217 15.38 2.42 5.87
N LEU A 218 14.20 3.00 5.65
CA LEU A 218 13.60 3.91 6.62
C LEU A 218 12.94 3.10 7.73
N HIS A 219 13.42 3.24 8.95
CA HIS A 219 12.67 2.86 10.14
C HIS A 219 11.72 4.01 10.49
N VAL A 220 10.46 3.67 10.67
CA VAL A 220 9.43 4.55 11.20
C VAL A 220 8.94 3.91 12.48
N ILE A 221 8.97 4.65 13.58
CA ILE A 221 8.63 4.12 14.90
C ILE A 221 7.50 4.95 15.50
N ASP A 222 6.47 4.30 15.99
CA ASP A 222 5.37 4.90 16.75
C ASP A 222 5.31 4.28 18.16
N VAL A 223 5.24 5.14 19.18
CA VAL A 223 5.09 4.73 20.58
C VAL A 223 3.63 4.90 21.00
N CYS A 224 2.89 3.79 21.04
CA CYS A 224 1.49 3.72 21.47
C CYS A 224 0.58 4.73 20.73
N LEU A 225 0.08 5.77 21.40
CA LEU A 225 -0.84 6.76 20.83
C LEU A 225 -0.27 7.52 19.60
N ASP A 226 1.05 7.57 19.45
CA ASP A 226 1.71 8.13 18.27
C ASP A 226 1.23 7.48 16.97
N HIS A 227 0.98 6.16 16.97
CA HIS A 227 0.40 5.43 15.82
C HIS A 227 -1.03 5.88 15.53
N ALA A 228 -1.85 6.07 16.58
CA ALA A 228 -3.24 6.49 16.42
C ALA A 228 -3.35 7.91 15.83
N ASN A 229 -2.39 8.78 16.16
CA ASN A 229 -2.27 10.12 15.59
C ASN A 229 -1.62 10.11 14.21
N GLY A 230 -0.67 9.21 13.94
CA GLY A 230 0.10 9.12 12.69
C GLY A 230 1.41 9.91 12.76
N VAL A 231 2.03 9.96 13.93
CA VAL A 231 3.27 10.70 14.21
C VAL A 231 4.43 10.15 13.37
N GLY A 232 4.63 8.83 13.35
CA GLY A 232 5.63 8.17 12.52
C GLY A 232 5.46 8.50 11.03
N MET A 233 4.22 8.54 10.52
CA MET A 233 3.94 8.96 9.13
C MET A 233 4.32 10.43 8.87
N LYS A 234 4.04 11.34 9.82
CA LYS A 234 4.43 12.76 9.74
C LYS A 234 5.96 12.90 9.73
N ASN A 235 6.64 12.19 10.62
CA ASN A 235 8.10 12.25 10.78
C ASN A 235 8.82 11.63 9.56
N ALA A 236 8.32 10.50 9.05
CA ALA A 236 8.79 9.86 7.82
C ALA A 236 8.71 10.79 6.61
N ARG A 237 7.58 11.52 6.47
CA ARG A 237 7.38 12.50 5.40
C ARG A 237 8.45 13.60 5.45
N ILE A 238 8.64 14.22 6.61
CA ILE A 238 9.58 15.34 6.81
C ILE A 238 11.03 14.90 6.56
N LEU A 239 11.42 13.70 6.98
CA LEU A 239 12.76 13.17 6.72
C LEU A 239 13.00 12.93 5.22
N LEU A 240 12.05 12.29 4.54
CA LEU A 240 12.16 12.01 3.10
C LEU A 240 12.12 13.30 2.24
N GLU A 241 11.46 14.36 2.73
CA GLU A 241 11.48 15.70 2.12
C GLU A 241 12.85 16.37 2.26
N LYS A 242 13.55 16.22 3.39
CA LYS A 242 14.90 16.78 3.61
C LYS A 242 16.02 15.99 2.91
N ILE A 243 15.95 14.66 2.89
CA ILE A 243 17.04 13.79 2.43
C ILE A 243 17.27 13.87 0.90
N VAL A 244 18.53 14.04 0.48
CA VAL A 244 18.90 14.09 -0.95
C VAL A 244 18.79 12.71 -1.64
N ARG A 245 19.27 11.64 -1.00
CA ARG A 245 19.28 10.26 -1.54
C ARG A 245 18.44 9.33 -0.64
N PRO A 246 17.10 9.33 -0.75
CA PRO A 246 16.22 8.58 0.15
C PRO A 246 16.23 7.07 -0.10
N PRO A 247 15.93 6.25 0.92
CA PRO A 247 15.72 4.82 0.75
C PRO A 247 14.40 4.52 0.01
N LEU A 248 14.39 3.43 -0.77
CA LEU A 248 13.14 2.86 -1.33
C LEU A 248 12.40 1.97 -0.33
N HIS A 249 13.09 1.45 0.69
CA HIS A 249 12.54 0.51 1.67
C HIS A 249 12.05 1.18 2.95
N ILE A 250 11.09 0.54 3.61
CA ILE A 250 10.52 0.96 4.89
C ILE A 250 10.24 -0.22 5.84
N SER A 251 10.45 0.01 7.14
CA SER A 251 10.07 -0.84 8.28
C SER A 251 9.21 0.01 9.20
N HIS A 252 7.94 -0.36 9.45
CA HIS A 252 7.05 0.38 10.34
C HIS A 252 6.84 -0.38 11.65
N ILE A 253 7.41 0.17 12.72
CA ILE A 253 7.50 -0.44 14.04
C ILE A 253 6.55 0.30 14.99
N ILE A 254 5.74 -0.45 15.74
CA ILE A 254 4.86 0.06 16.79
C ILE A 254 5.31 -0.58 18.10
N THR A 255 5.59 0.24 19.12
CA THR A 255 5.91 -0.22 20.47
C THR A 255 4.79 0.25 21.41
N SER A 256 4.08 -0.68 22.04
CA SER A 256 2.85 -0.35 22.77
C SER A 256 2.39 -1.49 23.67
N ASN A 257 1.76 -1.18 24.80
CA ASN A 257 1.08 -2.22 25.59
C ASN A 257 -0.40 -2.40 25.22
N TRP A 258 -1.03 -1.41 24.55
CA TRP A 258 -2.49 -1.36 24.41
C TRP A 258 -3.03 -0.77 23.08
N ILE A 259 -2.19 -0.35 22.11
CA ILE A 259 -2.72 0.32 20.90
C ILE A 259 -3.14 -0.65 19.79
N ASP A 260 -4.31 -0.40 19.20
CA ASP A 260 -4.79 -1.09 18.01
C ASP A 260 -4.16 -0.57 16.71
N ILE A 261 -3.90 -1.48 15.78
CA ILE A 261 -3.18 -1.18 14.53
C ILE A 261 -4.10 -0.60 13.45
N ARG A 262 -4.42 0.68 13.61
CA ARG A 262 -5.10 1.56 12.64
C ARG A 262 -4.46 1.50 11.24
N GLN A 263 -5.19 0.97 10.25
CA GLN A 263 -4.70 0.63 8.90
C GLN A 263 -4.50 1.84 7.96
N GLU A 264 -5.13 2.96 8.31
CA GLU A 264 -5.03 4.26 7.64
C GLU A 264 -3.81 5.07 8.07
N LYS A 265 -3.25 4.77 9.25
CA LYS A 265 -2.03 5.40 9.81
C LYS A 265 -0.75 4.69 9.40
N LEU A 266 -0.84 3.41 9.05
CA LEU A 266 0.30 2.59 8.60
C LEU A 266 0.92 3.08 7.28
N VAL A 267 2.26 3.21 7.28
CA VAL A 267 3.11 3.49 6.11
C VAL A 267 3.80 2.26 5.50
N ALA A 268 3.84 1.15 6.25
CA ALA A 268 4.23 -0.19 5.80
C ALA A 268 3.37 -1.23 6.54
N SER A 269 3.51 -2.53 6.25
CA SER A 269 2.89 -3.58 7.05
C SER A 269 3.56 -3.71 8.43
N ALA A 270 2.77 -3.82 9.50
CA ALA A 270 3.21 -3.53 10.86
C ALA A 270 4.22 -4.53 11.43
N ILE A 271 5.05 -4.04 12.35
CA ILE A 271 5.81 -4.82 13.34
C ILE A 271 5.41 -4.27 14.70
N SER A 272 4.57 -4.98 15.46
CA SER A 272 3.97 -4.50 16.70
C SER A 272 4.51 -5.27 17.91
N ALA A 273 5.40 -4.63 18.67
CA ALA A 273 5.78 -5.07 20.00
C ALA A 273 4.67 -4.70 20.98
N ASN A 274 3.77 -5.66 21.19
CA ASN A 274 2.60 -5.60 22.05
C ASN A 274 2.30 -7.03 22.52
N TRP A 275 2.24 -7.25 23.84
CA TRP A 275 2.10 -8.58 24.47
C TRP A 275 0.88 -9.40 24.05
N ASN A 276 -0.22 -8.74 23.71
CA ASN A 276 -1.48 -9.38 23.33
C ASN A 276 -1.41 -9.82 21.86
N SER A 277 -1.05 -8.88 20.96
CA SER A 277 -1.08 -9.15 19.51
C SER A 277 0.18 -9.81 18.94
N LYS A 278 1.36 -9.57 19.55
CA LYS A 278 2.70 -10.11 19.18
C LYS A 278 2.86 -10.29 17.67
N ARG A 279 2.71 -9.18 16.94
CA ARG A 279 2.31 -9.21 15.53
C ARG A 279 3.39 -8.67 14.61
N VAL A 280 3.87 -9.51 13.69
CA VAL A 280 4.69 -9.10 12.56
C VAL A 280 3.93 -9.43 11.27
N ASP A 281 3.41 -8.41 10.59
CA ASP A 281 2.55 -8.61 9.42
C ASP A 281 3.29 -9.35 8.29
N GLY A 282 2.61 -10.33 7.71
CA GLY A 282 3.03 -11.06 6.52
C GLY A 282 3.92 -12.28 6.76
N VAL A 283 4.28 -12.56 8.01
CA VAL A 283 5.09 -13.70 8.44
C VAL A 283 4.43 -14.41 9.64
N TYR A 284 5.04 -15.49 10.13
CA TYR A 284 4.57 -16.28 11.27
C TYR A 284 5.66 -16.39 12.33
N GLU A 285 5.28 -16.64 13.59
CA GLU A 285 6.23 -16.97 14.66
C GLU A 285 6.83 -18.35 14.39
N GLU A 286 8.17 -18.44 14.29
CA GLU A 286 8.90 -19.70 14.13
C GLU A 286 9.15 -20.39 15.48
N LYS A 287 9.40 -19.59 16.53
CA LYS A 287 9.53 -20.05 17.92
C LYS A 287 9.47 -18.86 18.88
N SER A 288 9.24 -19.16 20.15
CA SER A 288 9.55 -18.28 21.28
C SER A 288 10.40 -19.01 22.33
N GLU A 289 11.20 -18.25 23.10
CA GLU A 289 12.01 -18.80 24.19
C GLU A 289 12.06 -17.79 25.37
N PRO A 290 12.10 -18.26 26.62
CA PRO A 290 12.38 -17.40 27.77
C PRO A 290 13.82 -16.91 27.71
N ILE A 291 14.05 -15.66 28.11
CA ILE A 291 15.36 -15.02 28.18
C ILE A 291 15.60 -14.43 29.56
N MET A 292 16.87 -14.36 29.95
CA MET A 292 17.30 -13.74 31.20
C MET A 292 16.80 -12.29 31.30
N SER A 293 16.32 -11.95 32.48
CA SER A 293 15.78 -10.64 32.82
C SER A 293 16.58 -10.05 33.98
N PHE A 294 16.88 -8.75 33.89
CA PHE A 294 17.55 -8.01 34.96
C PHE A 294 16.59 -7.14 35.78
N PHE A 295 15.27 -7.24 35.53
CA PHE A 295 14.22 -6.45 36.19
C PHE A 295 13.29 -7.27 37.10
N GLY A 296 13.44 -8.59 37.13
CA GLY A 296 12.59 -9.51 37.90
C GLY A 296 12.57 -10.90 37.26
N LYS A 297 11.37 -11.47 37.11
CA LYS A 297 11.12 -12.71 36.35
C LYS A 297 11.46 -12.55 34.86
N THR A 298 11.44 -13.66 34.12
CA THR A 298 11.90 -13.76 32.73
C THR A 298 11.24 -12.75 31.77
N SER A 299 11.94 -12.46 30.67
CA SER A 299 11.32 -11.92 29.46
C SER A 299 11.17 -13.03 28.43
N HIS A 300 10.43 -12.82 27.36
CA HIS A 300 10.30 -13.79 26.26
C HIS A 300 10.71 -13.17 24.93
N ALA A 301 11.58 -13.86 24.18
CA ALA A 301 11.95 -13.51 22.82
C ALA A 301 11.14 -14.34 21.82
N TYR A 302 10.36 -13.65 20.98
CA TYR A 302 9.52 -14.21 19.93
C TYR A 302 10.20 -13.99 18.58
N TYR A 303 10.55 -15.07 17.89
CA TYR A 303 11.29 -15.06 16.62
C TYR A 303 10.33 -15.34 15.45
N TYR A 304 10.36 -14.51 14.42
CA TYR A 304 9.47 -14.61 13.26
C TYR A 304 10.23 -14.97 11.99
N SER A 305 9.55 -15.70 11.10
CA SER A 305 10.07 -16.05 9.78
C SER A 305 10.42 -14.81 8.95
N LYS A 306 11.34 -15.00 7.99
CA LYS A 306 12.00 -13.90 7.26
C LYS A 306 11.00 -13.02 6.50
N LYS A 307 10.80 -11.79 6.97
CA LYS A 307 10.01 -10.76 6.28
C LYS A 307 10.88 -10.12 5.19
N ARG A 308 10.43 -10.01 3.94
CA ARG A 308 11.17 -9.19 2.95
C ARG A 308 10.97 -7.70 3.29
N ALA A 309 12.03 -6.90 3.17
CA ALA A 309 11.96 -5.45 3.31
C ALA A 309 10.91 -4.88 2.34
N GLU A 310 10.01 -4.02 2.83
CA GLU A 310 8.90 -3.51 2.02
C GLU A 310 9.29 -2.22 1.29
N ILE A 311 8.85 -2.07 0.04
CA ILE A 311 9.00 -0.82 -0.72
C ILE A 311 7.94 0.20 -0.22
N LEU A 312 8.29 1.48 -0.20
CA LEU A 312 7.39 2.59 0.10
C LEU A 312 6.13 2.59 -0.80
N TYR A 313 5.02 3.19 -0.33
CA TYR A 313 3.82 3.41 -1.14
C TYR A 313 3.23 4.82 -1.00
N THR A 314 2.28 5.13 -1.88
CA THR A 314 1.51 6.38 -1.98
C THR A 314 2.36 7.63 -1.78
N ARG A 315 1.98 8.54 -0.85
CA ARG A 315 2.58 9.87 -0.71
C ARG A 315 4.08 9.84 -0.37
N LEU A 316 4.54 8.86 0.42
CA LEU A 316 5.96 8.72 0.73
C LEU A 316 6.75 8.24 -0.49
N PHE A 317 6.19 7.32 -1.29
CA PHE A 317 6.79 6.92 -2.56
C PHE A 317 6.82 8.10 -3.56
N ASP A 318 5.78 8.92 -3.62
CA ASP A 318 5.72 10.09 -4.52
C ASP A 318 6.78 11.17 -4.18
N ILE A 319 7.18 11.29 -2.90
CA ILE A 319 8.31 12.11 -2.46
C ILE A 319 9.64 11.50 -2.90
N VAL A 320 9.83 10.20 -2.68
CA VAL A 320 11.05 9.46 -3.03
C VAL A 320 11.26 9.38 -4.54
N ARG A 321 10.19 9.15 -5.31
CA ARG A 321 10.19 9.07 -6.78
C ARG A 321 10.88 10.28 -7.43
N LYS A 322 10.58 11.48 -6.93
CA LYS A 322 11.10 12.77 -7.43
C LYS A 322 12.62 12.92 -7.26
N LYS A 323 13.23 12.10 -6.38
CA LYS A 323 14.66 12.13 -6.05
C LYS A 323 15.45 10.94 -6.64
N ILE A 324 14.81 10.10 -7.44
CA ILE A 324 15.44 8.97 -8.13
C ILE A 324 15.48 9.27 -9.63
N ALA A 325 16.68 9.54 -10.15
CA ALA A 325 16.91 9.86 -11.56
C ALA A 325 16.48 8.73 -12.50
N THR A 326 16.83 7.48 -12.17
CA THR A 326 16.41 6.30 -12.94
C THR A 326 14.88 6.18 -12.98
N PRO A 327 14.25 5.92 -14.13
CA PRO A 327 12.82 5.61 -14.18
C PRO A 327 12.51 4.34 -13.39
N ILE A 328 11.54 4.41 -12.47
CA ILE A 328 11.11 3.30 -11.59
C ILE A 328 10.88 1.99 -12.35
N ALA A 329 10.35 2.08 -13.57
CA ALA A 329 10.04 0.95 -14.41
C ALA A 329 11.27 0.15 -14.89
N HIS A 330 12.44 0.79 -14.98
CA HIS A 330 13.71 0.16 -15.37
C HIS A 330 14.57 -0.28 -14.17
N ILE A 331 14.12 -0.06 -12.92
CA ILE A 331 14.86 -0.51 -11.74
C ILE A 331 14.58 -1.99 -11.51
N CYS A 332 15.59 -2.83 -11.75
CA CYS A 332 15.55 -4.28 -11.55
C CYS A 332 16.69 -4.81 -10.67
N ASP A 333 16.53 -6.02 -10.14
CA ASP A 333 17.63 -6.77 -9.51
C ASP A 333 18.50 -7.52 -10.53
N LYS A 334 19.56 -8.18 -10.06
CA LYS A 334 20.44 -9.03 -10.87
C LYS A 334 19.78 -10.23 -11.55
N ASN A 335 18.52 -10.53 -11.21
CA ASN A 335 17.70 -11.58 -11.80
C ASN A 335 16.63 -10.98 -12.74
N GLY A 336 16.70 -9.69 -13.09
CA GLY A 336 15.72 -9.00 -13.93
C GLY A 336 14.38 -8.70 -13.23
N ASN A 337 14.24 -8.94 -11.93
CA ASN A 337 13.02 -8.61 -11.19
C ASN A 337 12.90 -7.10 -11.07
N THR A 338 11.99 -6.48 -11.82
CA THR A 338 11.60 -5.08 -11.61
C THR A 338 10.92 -4.87 -10.25
N LEU A 339 10.79 -3.62 -9.80
CA LEU A 339 10.07 -3.29 -8.56
C LEU A 339 8.64 -3.87 -8.46
N LEU A 340 7.95 -4.14 -9.59
CA LEU A 340 6.66 -4.87 -9.55
C LEU A 340 6.83 -6.36 -9.24
N HIS A 341 7.81 -7.04 -9.82
CA HIS A 341 8.12 -8.43 -9.48
C HIS A 341 8.46 -8.56 -7.99
N GLU A 342 9.27 -7.64 -7.45
CA GLU A 342 9.69 -7.60 -6.05
C GLU A 342 8.51 -7.50 -5.06
N VAL A 343 7.41 -6.83 -5.45
CA VAL A 343 6.19 -6.71 -4.61
C VAL A 343 5.28 -7.95 -4.74
N LEU A 344 5.41 -8.72 -5.82
CA LEU A 344 4.53 -9.83 -6.15
C LEU A 344 5.09 -11.21 -5.76
N LEU A 345 6.41 -11.40 -5.84
CA LEU A 345 7.12 -12.67 -5.54
C LEU A 345 6.91 -13.22 -4.12
N PHE A 346 6.23 -12.51 -3.23
CA PHE A 346 6.10 -12.90 -1.81
C PHE A 346 4.73 -13.47 -1.52
N GLU A 347 4.70 -14.71 -1.05
CA GLU A 347 3.50 -15.29 -0.44
C GLU A 347 3.36 -14.77 0.99
N ILE A 348 2.25 -14.09 1.30
CA ILE A 348 1.77 -14.07 2.69
C ILE A 348 1.08 -15.41 2.86
N LYS A 349 1.90 -16.43 3.15
CA LYS A 349 1.51 -17.84 3.05
C LYS A 349 0.56 -18.26 4.17
N ASN A 350 0.57 -17.56 5.31
CA ASN A 350 -0.32 -17.87 6.43
C ASN A 350 -0.62 -16.69 7.38
N THR A 351 -1.45 -15.70 6.96
CA THR A 351 -2.13 -14.79 7.91
C THR A 351 -3.60 -14.56 7.55
N LYS A 352 -4.49 -14.65 8.55
CA LYS A 352 -5.88 -14.15 8.47
C LYS A 352 -5.89 -12.60 8.44
N GLN A 353 -4.88 -11.97 9.01
CA GLN A 353 -4.70 -10.52 9.04
C GLN A 353 -3.97 -10.04 7.77
N ARG A 354 -4.73 -9.45 6.84
CA ARG A 354 -4.23 -8.93 5.56
C ARG A 354 -4.32 -7.41 5.51
N GLY A 355 -3.25 -6.72 5.89
CA GLY A 355 -3.13 -5.28 5.64
C GLY A 355 -3.08 -4.98 4.13
N ASN A 356 -3.70 -3.87 3.70
CA ASN A 356 -3.89 -3.50 2.29
C ASN A 356 -2.56 -3.10 1.56
N HIS A 357 -1.41 -3.25 2.22
CA HIS A 357 -0.10 -2.72 1.80
C HIS A 357 0.40 -3.27 0.47
N ARG A 358 0.17 -4.55 0.15
CA ARG A 358 0.55 -5.13 -1.16
C ARG A 358 -0.17 -4.43 -2.30
N LYS A 359 -1.49 -4.28 -2.19
CA LYS A 359 -2.30 -3.57 -3.20
C LYS A 359 -1.93 -2.10 -3.25
N LYS A 360 -1.75 -1.42 -2.10
CA LYS A 360 -1.22 -0.05 -2.04
C LYS A 360 0.13 0.07 -2.80
N ARG A 361 1.07 -0.86 -2.63
CA ARG A 361 2.35 -0.89 -3.37
C ARG A 361 2.16 -1.11 -4.88
N VAL A 362 1.42 -2.14 -5.27
CA VAL A 362 1.14 -2.45 -6.70
C VAL A 362 0.48 -1.25 -7.38
N ASP A 363 -0.56 -0.68 -6.77
CA ASP A 363 -1.27 0.52 -7.26
C ASP A 363 -0.36 1.76 -7.32
N THR A 364 0.57 1.91 -6.37
CA THR A 364 1.55 3.01 -6.38
C THR A 364 2.52 2.87 -7.55
N LEU A 365 3.09 1.67 -7.73
CA LEU A 365 4.12 1.38 -8.72
C LEU A 365 3.56 1.39 -10.14
N LEU A 366 2.39 0.79 -10.40
CA LEU A 366 1.79 0.67 -11.73
C LEU A 366 1.68 2.02 -12.46
N ARG A 367 1.38 3.11 -11.75
CA ARG A 367 1.35 4.50 -12.29
C ARG A 367 2.65 4.94 -12.98
N HIS A 368 3.75 4.22 -12.80
CA HIS A 368 5.05 4.51 -13.40
C HIS A 368 5.50 3.51 -14.47
N PHE A 369 4.68 2.50 -14.79
CA PHE A 369 4.93 1.52 -15.86
C PHE A 369 4.02 1.79 -17.06
N ASP A 370 4.55 1.54 -18.25
CA ASP A 370 3.88 1.65 -19.55
C ASP A 370 3.78 0.28 -20.24
N SER A 371 3.22 0.26 -21.46
CA SER A 371 3.02 -0.95 -22.26
C SER A 371 4.31 -1.65 -22.70
N THR A 372 5.48 -1.02 -22.56
CA THR A 372 6.78 -1.65 -22.86
C THR A 372 7.38 -2.26 -21.60
N THR A 373 7.43 -1.48 -20.53
CA THR A 373 8.11 -1.79 -19.27
C THR A 373 7.33 -2.74 -18.37
N ILE A 374 5.99 -2.71 -18.41
CA ILE A 374 5.16 -3.69 -17.68
C ILE A 374 5.32 -5.12 -18.21
N ASN A 375 5.94 -5.27 -19.38
CA ASN A 375 6.16 -6.54 -20.08
C ASN A 375 7.58 -7.08 -19.96
N GLN A 376 8.48 -6.40 -19.22
CA GLN A 376 9.82 -6.90 -18.95
C GLN A 376 9.76 -8.25 -18.23
N GLN A 377 10.45 -9.26 -18.78
CA GLN A 377 10.58 -10.58 -18.17
C GLN A 377 11.76 -10.63 -17.21
N ASN A 378 11.61 -11.35 -16.09
CA ASN A 378 12.72 -11.70 -15.21
C ASN A 378 13.51 -12.93 -15.71
N ALA A 379 14.50 -13.39 -14.95
CA ALA A 379 15.35 -14.54 -15.29
C ALA A 379 14.59 -15.88 -15.41
N ALA A 380 13.38 -16.01 -14.88
CA ALA A 380 12.49 -17.16 -15.08
C ALA A 380 11.59 -17.02 -16.32
N GLY A 381 11.65 -15.88 -17.01
CA GLY A 381 10.74 -15.50 -18.10
C GLY A 381 9.38 -14.99 -17.60
N ASP A 382 9.14 -14.93 -16.29
CA ASP A 382 7.89 -14.40 -15.75
C ASP A 382 7.87 -12.87 -15.94
N THR A 383 6.74 -12.33 -16.42
CA THR A 383 6.46 -10.89 -16.37
C THR A 383 5.74 -10.55 -15.06
N PRO A 384 5.60 -9.25 -14.68
CA PRO A 384 4.83 -8.86 -13.51
C PRO A 384 3.41 -9.44 -13.49
N LEU A 385 2.76 -9.61 -14.64
CA LEU A 385 1.41 -10.17 -14.71
C LEU A 385 1.36 -11.68 -14.39
N HIS A 386 2.38 -12.46 -14.77
CA HIS A 386 2.48 -13.88 -14.40
C HIS A 386 2.44 -14.03 -12.87
N LEU A 387 3.30 -13.27 -12.18
CA LEU A 387 3.37 -13.27 -10.72
C LEU A 387 2.13 -12.66 -10.07
N ALA A 388 1.52 -11.64 -10.69
CA ALA A 388 0.29 -11.04 -10.18
C ALA A 388 -0.86 -12.05 -10.15
N ILE A 389 -0.99 -12.88 -11.19
CA ILE A 389 -2.02 -13.92 -11.28
C ILE A 389 -1.90 -14.93 -10.13
N GLU A 390 -0.68 -15.30 -9.73
CA GLU A 390 -0.46 -16.16 -8.56
C GLU A 390 -0.74 -15.40 -7.24
N ALA A 391 -0.13 -14.22 -7.08
CA ALA A 391 0.03 -13.51 -5.81
C ALA A 391 -1.12 -12.55 -5.41
N VAL A 392 -2.05 -12.26 -6.33
CA VAL A 392 -3.18 -11.34 -6.12
C VAL A 392 -4.51 -12.12 -6.09
N LYS A 393 -5.43 -11.71 -5.18
CA LYS A 393 -6.83 -12.19 -5.14
C LYS A 393 -7.86 -11.16 -5.64
N ASP A 394 -7.46 -9.90 -5.79
CA ASP A 394 -8.32 -8.83 -6.31
C ASP A 394 -8.19 -8.71 -7.83
N GLU A 395 -9.24 -9.16 -8.54
CA GLU A 395 -9.35 -9.05 -10.00
C GLU A 395 -9.22 -7.61 -10.52
N ASN A 396 -9.65 -6.62 -9.74
CA ASN A 396 -9.60 -5.21 -10.16
C ASN A 396 -8.18 -4.66 -10.08
N THR A 397 -7.30 -5.27 -9.28
CA THR A 397 -5.85 -5.02 -9.32
C THR A 397 -5.24 -5.68 -10.57
N LEU A 398 -5.66 -6.90 -10.93
CA LEU A 398 -5.20 -7.58 -12.16
C LEU A 398 -5.59 -6.80 -13.44
N LEU A 399 -6.77 -6.19 -13.49
CA LEU A 399 -7.16 -5.32 -14.61
C LEU A 399 -6.22 -4.15 -14.83
N LYS A 400 -5.63 -3.57 -13.78
CA LYS A 400 -4.74 -2.42 -13.93
C LYS A 400 -3.50 -2.77 -14.75
N PHE A 401 -2.97 -3.99 -14.61
CA PHE A 401 -1.89 -4.47 -15.48
C PHE A 401 -2.30 -4.44 -16.96
N LEU A 402 -3.54 -4.84 -17.29
CA LEU A 402 -4.02 -4.83 -18.68
C LEU A 402 -4.21 -3.41 -19.22
N VAL A 403 -4.74 -2.50 -18.39
CA VAL A 403 -4.91 -1.07 -18.73
C VAL A 403 -3.55 -0.40 -18.95
N HIS A 404 -2.52 -0.79 -18.20
CA HIS A 404 -1.13 -0.38 -18.42
C HIS A 404 -0.42 -1.14 -19.56
N GLY A 405 -1.11 -2.03 -20.29
CA GLY A 405 -0.59 -2.68 -21.50
C GLY A 405 0.10 -4.03 -21.29
N ALA A 406 -0.12 -4.72 -20.17
CA ALA A 406 0.43 -6.05 -19.95
C ALA A 406 -0.05 -7.06 -21.01
N ASN A 407 0.91 -7.63 -21.72
CA ASN A 407 0.74 -8.53 -22.85
C ASN A 407 0.55 -9.97 -22.38
N LEU A 408 -0.41 -10.64 -23.01
CA LEU A 408 -0.94 -11.93 -22.62
C LEU A 408 -0.36 -13.09 -23.46
N THR A 409 0.41 -12.80 -24.52
CA THR A 409 1.08 -13.83 -25.33
C THR A 409 2.54 -14.08 -24.93
N ILE A 410 3.13 -13.27 -24.05
CA ILE A 410 4.49 -13.48 -23.55
C ILE A 410 4.50 -14.76 -22.73
N LYS A 411 5.40 -15.70 -23.05
CA LYS A 411 5.54 -16.97 -22.34
C LYS A 411 6.78 -16.97 -21.47
N ASN A 412 6.66 -17.47 -20.24
CA ASN A 412 7.79 -17.71 -19.35
C ASN A 412 8.63 -18.92 -19.80
N LYS A 413 9.75 -19.19 -19.12
CA LYS A 413 10.64 -20.33 -19.46
C LYS A 413 10.01 -21.71 -19.22
N LYS A 414 8.78 -21.77 -18.68
CA LYS A 414 7.97 -23.00 -18.54
C LYS A 414 6.99 -23.16 -19.72
N GLY A 415 7.06 -22.29 -20.74
CA GLY A 415 6.13 -22.27 -21.89
C GLY A 415 4.73 -21.74 -21.58
N LEU A 416 4.50 -21.23 -20.36
CA LEU A 416 3.19 -20.75 -19.92
C LEU A 416 3.05 -19.26 -20.25
N SER A 417 1.92 -18.89 -20.85
CA SER A 417 1.42 -17.52 -20.89
C SER A 417 0.81 -17.14 -19.52
N PRO A 418 0.48 -15.86 -19.27
CA PRO A 418 -0.35 -15.46 -18.14
C PRO A 418 -1.64 -16.30 -18.02
N LEU A 419 -2.34 -16.58 -19.13
CA LEU A 419 -3.53 -17.45 -19.11
C LEU A 419 -3.20 -18.90 -18.74
N GLY A 420 -2.08 -19.44 -19.24
CA GLY A 420 -1.56 -20.75 -18.82
C GLY A 420 -1.25 -20.83 -17.32
N VAL A 421 -0.82 -19.73 -16.69
CA VAL A 421 -0.66 -19.63 -15.23
C VAL A 421 -2.02 -19.61 -14.52
N ILE A 422 -3.08 -19.00 -15.09
CA ILE A 422 -4.44 -19.08 -14.48
C ILE A 422 -4.93 -20.53 -14.45
N TYR A 423 -4.83 -21.26 -15.57
CA TYR A 423 -5.19 -22.69 -15.61
C TYR A 423 -4.36 -23.51 -14.61
N LYS A 424 -3.03 -23.33 -14.58
CA LYS A 424 -2.15 -24.06 -13.65
C LYS A 424 -2.47 -23.76 -12.18
N THR A 425 -2.92 -22.56 -11.84
CA THR A 425 -3.31 -22.18 -10.46
C THR A 425 -4.75 -22.57 -10.11
N GLN A 426 -5.47 -23.27 -10.99
CA GLN A 426 -6.88 -23.70 -10.81
C GLN A 426 -7.86 -22.55 -10.53
N LYS A 427 -7.49 -21.31 -10.88
CA LYS A 427 -8.30 -20.10 -10.66
C LYS A 427 -9.31 -19.90 -11.80
N ASN A 428 -10.06 -20.94 -12.19
CA ASN A 428 -10.85 -20.94 -13.43
C ASN A 428 -11.96 -19.86 -13.44
N SER A 429 -12.47 -19.47 -12.26
CA SER A 429 -13.38 -18.31 -12.12
C SER A 429 -12.73 -17.00 -12.60
N LEU A 430 -11.44 -16.80 -12.34
CA LEU A 430 -10.68 -15.64 -12.80
C LEU A 430 -10.65 -15.57 -14.33
N ILE A 431 -10.57 -16.70 -15.04
CA ILE A 431 -10.62 -16.74 -16.52
C ILE A 431 -11.92 -16.14 -17.02
N THR A 432 -13.04 -16.51 -16.41
CA THR A 432 -14.37 -15.99 -16.74
C THR A 432 -14.42 -14.49 -16.53
N THR A 433 -14.03 -13.98 -15.35
CA THR A 433 -14.12 -12.53 -15.09
C THR A 433 -13.13 -11.73 -15.91
N PHE A 434 -11.91 -12.24 -16.12
CA PHE A 434 -10.85 -11.62 -16.91
C PHE A 434 -11.26 -11.50 -18.39
N CYS A 435 -11.79 -12.58 -18.98
CA CYS A 435 -12.33 -12.55 -20.32
C CYS A 435 -13.55 -11.63 -20.41
N ASN A 436 -14.50 -11.67 -19.46
CA ASN A 436 -15.65 -10.76 -19.42
C ASN A 436 -15.22 -9.28 -19.40
N LYS A 437 -14.21 -8.94 -18.60
CA LYS A 437 -13.70 -7.56 -18.49
C LYS A 437 -12.95 -7.10 -19.74
N LEU A 438 -12.31 -8.01 -20.50
CA LEU A 438 -11.78 -7.71 -21.85
C LEU A 438 -12.91 -7.55 -22.88
N MET A 439 -13.90 -8.46 -22.88
CA MET A 439 -15.07 -8.42 -23.78
C MET A 439 -15.93 -7.18 -23.62
N ASN A 440 -15.96 -6.59 -22.42
CA ASN A 440 -16.78 -5.41 -22.12
C ASN A 440 -16.00 -4.09 -22.21
N ASN A 441 -14.70 -4.11 -22.55
CA ASN A 441 -13.85 -2.90 -22.57
C ASN A 441 -13.11 -2.74 -23.91
N ARG A 442 -13.76 -2.07 -24.87
CA ARG A 442 -13.20 -1.74 -26.19
C ARG A 442 -11.83 -1.03 -26.09
N LYS A 443 -11.63 -0.14 -25.10
CA LYS A 443 -10.36 0.57 -24.89
C LYS A 443 -9.21 -0.36 -24.44
N ALA A 444 -9.52 -1.47 -23.76
CA ALA A 444 -8.54 -2.51 -23.45
C ALA A 444 -8.37 -3.53 -24.59
N TYR A 445 -9.45 -3.84 -25.33
CA TYR A 445 -9.40 -4.75 -26.46
C TYR A 445 -8.48 -4.24 -27.59
N ILE A 446 -8.66 -3.01 -28.05
CA ILE A 446 -8.00 -2.52 -29.28
C ILE A 446 -6.46 -2.52 -29.22
N PRO A 447 -5.79 -2.07 -28.14
CA PRO A 447 -4.34 -2.20 -28.00
C PRO A 447 -3.85 -3.66 -27.95
N GLN A 448 -4.72 -4.59 -27.51
CA GLN A 448 -4.38 -5.99 -27.30
C GLN A 448 -4.95 -6.94 -28.36
N ARG A 449 -5.59 -6.44 -29.44
CA ARG A 449 -6.40 -7.26 -30.36
C ARG A 449 -5.67 -8.45 -30.97
N PHE A 450 -4.39 -8.32 -31.30
CA PHE A 450 -3.56 -9.44 -31.77
C PHE A 450 -3.22 -10.44 -30.67
N ALA A 451 -2.94 -9.99 -29.45
CA ALA A 451 -2.71 -10.87 -28.31
C ALA A 451 -3.99 -11.66 -27.96
N ILE A 452 -5.13 -10.96 -27.89
CA ILE A 452 -6.46 -11.54 -27.67
C ILE A 452 -6.82 -12.54 -28.77
N PHE A 453 -6.52 -12.22 -30.03
CA PHE A 453 -6.69 -13.17 -31.14
C PHE A 453 -5.87 -14.44 -30.95
N THR A 454 -4.63 -14.36 -30.46
CA THR A 454 -3.81 -15.54 -30.15
C THR A 454 -4.33 -16.33 -28.94
N LEU A 455 -4.80 -15.66 -27.88
CA LEU A 455 -5.35 -16.32 -26.68
C LEU A 455 -6.56 -17.22 -26.97
N LEU A 456 -7.33 -16.97 -28.04
CA LEU A 456 -8.50 -17.77 -28.38
C LEU A 456 -8.19 -19.27 -28.60
N SER A 457 -6.95 -19.65 -28.93
CA SER A 457 -6.54 -21.06 -28.94
C SER A 457 -6.19 -21.62 -27.56
N GLU A 458 -5.78 -20.79 -26.60
CA GLU A 458 -5.45 -21.21 -25.23
C GLU A 458 -6.68 -21.31 -24.31
N ILE A 459 -7.79 -20.62 -24.65
CA ILE A 459 -9.07 -20.74 -23.91
C ILE A 459 -9.71 -22.12 -24.17
N GLN A 460 -9.90 -22.86 -23.09
CA GLN A 460 -10.52 -24.20 -23.06
C GLN A 460 -12.06 -24.12 -23.01
N GLU A 461 -12.62 -23.14 -22.30
CA GLU A 461 -14.06 -23.02 -22.06
C GLU A 461 -14.81 -22.50 -23.30
N THR A 462 -15.39 -23.42 -24.07
CA THR A 462 -16.21 -23.13 -25.26
C THR A 462 -17.24 -21.99 -25.08
N PRO A 463 -17.99 -21.86 -23.96
CA PRO A 463 -18.93 -20.75 -23.77
C PRO A 463 -18.24 -19.38 -23.68
N ILE A 464 -17.09 -19.29 -23.02
CA ILE A 464 -16.31 -18.05 -22.87
C ILE A 464 -15.68 -17.69 -24.22
N LYS A 465 -15.06 -18.67 -24.88
CA LYS A 465 -14.45 -18.57 -26.21
C LYS A 465 -15.45 -18.06 -27.26
N ARG A 466 -16.68 -18.58 -27.27
CA ARG A 466 -17.76 -18.12 -28.15
C ARG A 466 -18.15 -16.66 -27.87
N LYS A 467 -18.35 -16.27 -26.61
CA LYS A 467 -18.63 -14.87 -26.24
C LYS A 467 -17.48 -13.94 -26.69
N MET A 468 -16.24 -14.38 -26.51
CA MET A 468 -15.04 -13.58 -26.78
C MET A 468 -14.78 -13.37 -28.26
N ILE A 469 -15.13 -14.36 -29.11
CA ILE A 469 -15.15 -14.19 -30.56
C ILE A 469 -16.23 -13.18 -30.99
N ASN A 470 -17.45 -13.29 -30.46
CA ASN A 470 -18.55 -12.36 -30.79
C ASN A 470 -18.20 -10.92 -30.40
N ALA A 471 -17.65 -10.70 -29.21
CA ALA A 471 -17.26 -9.37 -28.71
C ALA A 471 -16.09 -8.79 -29.52
N ALA A 472 -15.04 -9.59 -29.76
CA ALA A 472 -13.89 -9.17 -30.57
C ALA A 472 -14.29 -8.80 -32.01
N LEU A 473 -15.18 -9.57 -32.64
CA LEU A 473 -15.68 -9.29 -33.98
C LEU A 473 -16.51 -8.00 -33.98
N SER A 474 -17.42 -7.83 -33.00
CA SER A 474 -18.22 -6.61 -32.85
C SER A 474 -17.36 -5.37 -32.68
N PHE A 475 -16.26 -5.46 -31.90
CA PHE A 475 -15.31 -4.36 -31.75
C PHE A 475 -14.58 -4.05 -33.06
N GLU A 476 -13.95 -5.04 -33.72
CA GLU A 476 -13.25 -4.81 -35.00
C GLU A 476 -14.18 -4.23 -36.07
N LEU A 477 -15.41 -4.73 -36.21
CA LEU A 477 -16.38 -4.20 -37.18
C LEU A 477 -16.87 -2.78 -36.84
N SER A 478 -16.67 -2.31 -35.60
CA SER A 478 -16.96 -0.94 -35.15
C SER A 478 -15.77 0.02 -35.25
N GLU A 479 -14.60 -0.44 -35.69
CA GLU A 479 -13.40 0.38 -35.84
C GLU A 479 -13.34 1.18 -37.14
N ASN A 480 -12.61 2.29 -37.10
CA ASN A 480 -12.22 3.05 -38.29
C ASN A 480 -11.07 2.38 -39.06
N ARG A 481 -10.29 1.51 -38.40
CA ARG A 481 -9.18 0.72 -38.99
C ARG A 481 -9.26 -0.76 -38.56
N PRO A 482 -10.28 -1.51 -39.05
CA PRO A 482 -10.40 -2.95 -38.86
C PRO A 482 -9.23 -3.73 -39.47
N VAL A 483 -8.85 -4.85 -38.86
CA VAL A 483 -7.82 -5.76 -39.38
C VAL A 483 -8.44 -7.00 -40.00
N GLU A 484 -8.38 -7.10 -41.33
CA GLU A 484 -8.90 -8.23 -42.11
C GLU A 484 -8.48 -9.60 -41.55
N LYS A 485 -7.19 -9.77 -41.23
CA LYS A 485 -6.62 -11.01 -40.69
C LYS A 485 -7.27 -11.44 -39.37
N ILE A 486 -7.67 -10.48 -38.53
CA ILE A 486 -8.38 -10.75 -37.28
C ILE A 486 -9.84 -11.10 -37.60
N ILE A 487 -10.55 -10.31 -38.41
CA ILE A 487 -11.95 -10.56 -38.79
C ILE A 487 -12.14 -11.95 -39.40
N VAL A 488 -11.37 -12.28 -40.45
CA VAL A 488 -11.44 -13.60 -41.11
C VAL A 488 -11.02 -14.73 -40.17
N GLY A 489 -10.03 -14.49 -39.31
CA GLY A 489 -9.61 -15.47 -38.31
C GLY A 489 -10.65 -15.71 -37.20
N LEU A 490 -11.40 -14.68 -36.80
CA LEU A 490 -12.48 -14.77 -35.82
C LEU A 490 -13.66 -15.56 -36.40
N LEU A 491 -14.07 -15.25 -37.63
CA LEU A 491 -15.11 -16.00 -38.33
C LEU A 491 -14.72 -17.48 -38.50
N LYS A 492 -13.48 -17.77 -38.93
CA LYS A 492 -12.95 -19.15 -39.03
C LYS A 492 -12.90 -19.92 -37.71
N ARG A 493 -12.99 -19.25 -36.55
CA ARG A 493 -12.98 -19.86 -35.22
C ARG A 493 -14.35 -19.84 -34.54
N ALA A 494 -15.35 -19.23 -35.18
CA ALA A 494 -16.69 -19.11 -34.64
C ALA A 494 -17.42 -20.46 -34.64
N TYR A 495 -18.20 -20.73 -33.59
CA TYR A 495 -19.02 -21.94 -33.48
C TYR A 495 -20.10 -22.03 -34.56
N ASN A 496 -20.63 -20.89 -35.02
CA ASN A 496 -21.52 -20.80 -36.17
C ASN A 496 -21.14 -19.52 -36.95
N PRO A 497 -20.28 -19.62 -37.98
CA PRO A 497 -19.84 -18.45 -38.74
C PRO A 497 -20.98 -17.81 -39.53
N ASN A 498 -21.90 -18.61 -40.07
CA ASN A 498 -22.99 -18.11 -40.93
C ASN A 498 -23.95 -17.20 -40.15
N GLN A 499 -24.30 -17.56 -38.90
CA GLN A 499 -25.09 -16.69 -38.03
C GLN A 499 -24.37 -15.37 -37.71
N LEU A 500 -23.05 -15.40 -37.49
CA LEU A 500 -22.26 -14.19 -37.25
C LEU A 500 -22.12 -13.32 -38.52
N ILE A 501 -22.07 -13.93 -39.70
CA ILE A 501 -22.08 -13.21 -40.97
C ILE A 501 -23.45 -12.53 -41.16
N ILE A 502 -24.56 -13.23 -40.94
CA ILE A 502 -25.92 -12.67 -41.00
C ILE A 502 -26.08 -11.51 -40.00
N ASN A 503 -25.69 -11.69 -38.74
CA ASN A 503 -25.80 -10.68 -37.69
C ASN A 503 -25.02 -9.37 -37.97
N HIS A 504 -24.03 -9.40 -38.87
CA HIS A 504 -23.20 -8.24 -39.23
C HIS A 504 -23.12 -7.98 -40.75
N GLN A 505 -24.08 -8.51 -41.52
CA GLN A 505 -23.99 -8.68 -42.97
C GLN A 505 -23.63 -7.38 -43.72
N LEU A 506 -24.35 -6.30 -43.46
CA LEU A 506 -24.14 -4.99 -44.11
C LEU A 506 -22.70 -4.48 -43.93
N LYS A 507 -22.13 -4.61 -42.74
CA LYS A 507 -20.78 -4.14 -42.44
C LYS A 507 -19.72 -5.08 -43.03
N LEU A 508 -19.91 -6.40 -42.91
CA LEU A 508 -19.01 -7.39 -43.49
C LEU A 508 -18.94 -7.31 -45.02
N PHE A 509 -20.07 -7.06 -45.68
CA PHE A 509 -20.13 -6.89 -47.14
C PHE A 509 -19.50 -5.56 -47.57
N SER A 510 -19.75 -4.47 -46.82
CA SER A 510 -19.07 -3.19 -47.02
C SER A 510 -17.54 -3.33 -46.92
N LEU A 511 -17.01 -3.99 -45.87
CA LEU A 511 -15.58 -4.28 -45.76
C LEU A 511 -15.08 -5.19 -46.91
N GLY A 512 -15.85 -6.22 -47.27
CA GLY A 512 -15.55 -7.14 -48.36
C GLY A 512 -15.43 -6.50 -49.75
N SER A 513 -15.84 -5.24 -49.94
CA SER A 513 -15.57 -4.50 -51.17
C SER A 513 -14.08 -4.18 -51.37
N TYR A 514 -13.33 -3.98 -50.27
CA TYR A 514 -11.89 -3.62 -50.28
C TYR A 514 -10.99 -4.54 -49.43
N MET A 515 -11.55 -5.59 -48.82
CA MET A 515 -10.83 -6.63 -48.08
C MET A 515 -10.87 -7.97 -48.88
N PRO A 516 -9.85 -8.31 -49.68
CA PRO A 516 -9.90 -9.44 -50.63
C PRO A 516 -9.99 -10.82 -49.98
N SER A 517 -9.32 -11.03 -48.85
CA SER A 517 -9.36 -12.29 -48.09
C SER A 517 -10.72 -12.47 -47.42
N LEU A 518 -11.32 -11.38 -46.94
CA LEU A 518 -12.68 -11.37 -46.39
C LEU A 518 -13.71 -11.64 -47.50
N LYS A 519 -13.59 -10.96 -48.65
CA LYS A 519 -14.42 -11.21 -49.83
C LYS A 519 -14.39 -12.68 -50.24
N ARG A 520 -13.20 -13.25 -50.40
CA ARG A 520 -13.01 -14.67 -50.74
C ARG A 520 -13.58 -15.60 -49.67
N TYR A 521 -13.43 -15.28 -48.38
CA TYR A 521 -14.03 -16.07 -47.30
C TYR A 521 -15.56 -16.05 -47.36
N LEU A 522 -16.18 -14.89 -47.55
CA LEU A 522 -17.65 -14.75 -47.63
C LEU A 522 -18.24 -15.41 -48.90
N ILE A 523 -17.53 -15.37 -50.03
CA ILE A 523 -17.88 -16.12 -51.24
C ILE A 523 -17.84 -17.63 -50.95
N ASN A 524 -16.77 -18.12 -50.31
CA ASN A 524 -16.63 -19.53 -49.97
C ASN A 524 -17.67 -20.05 -48.96
N GLN A 525 -18.28 -19.18 -48.15
CA GLN A 525 -19.44 -19.52 -47.29
C GLN A 525 -20.79 -19.46 -48.04
N GLN A 526 -20.78 -19.29 -49.37
CA GLN A 526 -21.97 -19.15 -50.25
C GLN A 526 -22.89 -17.96 -49.93
N LEU A 527 -22.46 -17.04 -49.06
CA LEU A 527 -23.27 -15.89 -48.59
C LEU A 527 -23.04 -14.62 -49.42
N TYR A 528 -21.93 -14.51 -50.14
CA TYR A 528 -21.62 -13.34 -50.97
C TYR A 528 -22.24 -13.46 -52.38
N ALA A 529 -23.57 -13.51 -52.44
CA ALA A 529 -24.30 -13.44 -53.70
C ALA A 529 -23.91 -12.16 -54.46
N VAL A 530 -23.39 -12.31 -55.68
CA VAL A 530 -22.90 -11.19 -56.48
C VAL A 530 -24.07 -10.31 -56.89
N GLN A 531 -24.03 -9.02 -56.55
CA GLN A 531 -24.92 -8.00 -57.11
C GLN A 531 -24.61 -7.77 -58.60
N LYS A 532 -24.92 -8.73 -59.46
CA LYS A 532 -25.20 -8.46 -60.87
C LYS A 532 -26.57 -7.78 -60.94
N ARG A 533 -26.64 -6.63 -61.62
CA ARG A 533 -27.87 -5.85 -61.77
C ARG A 533 -28.87 -6.57 -62.69
N THR A 534 -30.05 -6.88 -62.17
CA THR A 534 -31.33 -6.93 -62.90
C THR A 534 -32.48 -6.66 -61.90
N PRO A 535 -33.63 -6.12 -62.34
CA PRO A 535 -34.66 -5.59 -61.45
C PRO A 535 -35.70 -6.63 -60.99
N SER A 536 -36.44 -6.25 -59.94
CA SER A 536 -37.80 -6.71 -59.56
C SER A 536 -38.10 -8.22 -59.48
N LEU A 537 -38.13 -8.76 -58.25
CA LEU A 537 -39.35 -9.20 -57.53
C LEU A 537 -39.00 -9.59 -56.07
N PRO A 538 -39.96 -9.64 -55.12
CA PRO A 538 -39.70 -10.06 -53.74
C PRO A 538 -39.75 -11.59 -53.59
N ILE A 539 -38.80 -12.17 -52.84
CA ILE A 539 -38.79 -13.61 -52.54
C ILE A 539 -39.56 -13.90 -51.24
N LEU A 540 -40.53 -14.79 -51.34
CA LEU A 540 -41.43 -15.21 -50.28
C LEU A 540 -40.74 -16.17 -49.28
N PHE A 541 -40.97 -16.00 -47.98
CA PHE A 541 -40.64 -17.02 -46.99
C PHE A 541 -41.61 -18.21 -47.11
N LYS A 542 -41.09 -19.45 -47.12
CA LYS A 542 -41.88 -20.67 -46.87
C LYS A 542 -41.50 -21.26 -45.50
N PRO A 543 -42.46 -21.52 -44.60
CA PRO A 543 -42.25 -22.36 -43.43
C PRO A 543 -42.33 -23.86 -43.79
N ILE A 544 -41.73 -24.72 -42.98
CA ILE A 544 -41.97 -26.17 -42.98
C ILE A 544 -42.29 -26.60 -41.54
N ASN A 545 -43.19 -27.58 -41.42
CA ASN A 545 -44.02 -27.78 -40.22
C ASN A 545 -43.54 -28.91 -39.28
N GLN A 546 -43.91 -28.74 -38.01
CA GLN A 546 -44.39 -29.77 -37.05
C GLN A 546 -43.65 -31.11 -36.90
N LYS A 547 -43.42 -31.46 -35.63
CA LYS A 547 -44.12 -32.63 -35.03
C LYS A 547 -44.54 -32.30 -33.61
N MET A 548 -45.82 -32.50 -33.30
CA MET A 548 -46.36 -32.39 -31.94
C MET A 548 -47.19 -33.64 -31.68
N GLY A 549 -46.84 -34.39 -30.62
CA GLY A 549 -47.60 -35.55 -30.15
C GLY A 549 -48.49 -35.17 -28.97
N ILE A 550 -49.72 -35.69 -28.95
CA ILE A 550 -50.71 -35.44 -27.89
C ILE A 550 -50.86 -36.72 -27.06
N LEU A 551 -50.82 -36.61 -25.72
CA LEU A 551 -51.57 -37.52 -24.83
C LEU A 551 -51.76 -36.95 -23.41
N GLN A 552 -53.02 -36.56 -23.15
CA GLN A 552 -53.80 -36.58 -21.90
C GLN A 552 -53.16 -36.40 -20.50
N SER A 553 -53.68 -35.37 -19.82
CA SER A 553 -54.06 -35.23 -18.39
C SER A 553 -53.67 -36.34 -17.36
N THR A 554 -53.39 -35.98 -16.10
CA THR A 554 -54.48 -35.88 -15.10
C THR A 554 -54.18 -35.11 -13.79
N ARG A 555 -55.28 -34.58 -13.23
CA ARG A 555 -55.60 -34.25 -11.82
C ARG A 555 -54.90 -33.07 -11.09
N LYS A 556 -55.75 -32.37 -10.33
CA LYS A 556 -55.49 -31.29 -9.36
C LYS A 556 -55.48 -31.89 -7.95
N HIS A 557 -54.89 -31.19 -6.98
CA HIS A 557 -55.40 -30.82 -5.65
C HIS A 557 -54.31 -29.91 -5.05
N LYS A 558 -54.49 -28.64 -4.68
CA LYS A 558 -55.60 -27.86 -4.11
C LYS A 558 -56.03 -28.32 -2.72
N TRP A 559 -55.41 -27.72 -1.72
CA TRP A 559 -56.02 -27.35 -0.44
C TRP A 559 -56.06 -25.83 -0.31
N ILE A 560 -56.90 -25.34 0.60
CA ILE A 560 -57.15 -23.94 0.92
C ILE A 560 -56.96 -23.83 2.43
N ASP A 561 -56.36 -22.74 2.92
CA ASP A 561 -57.00 -22.03 4.03
C ASP A 561 -56.62 -20.54 4.09
N LYS A 562 -57.37 -19.80 4.90
CA LYS A 562 -57.59 -18.35 4.78
C LYS A 562 -57.70 -17.72 6.16
N GLU A 563 -56.81 -16.78 6.50
CA GLU A 563 -57.02 -15.92 7.67
C GLU A 563 -56.49 -14.49 7.46
N VAL A 564 -56.93 -13.56 8.32
CA VAL A 564 -56.95 -12.12 8.06
C VAL A 564 -56.65 -11.32 9.32
N SER A 565 -55.78 -10.31 9.24
CA SER A 565 -55.81 -9.08 10.06
C SER A 565 -54.62 -8.16 9.71
N HIS A 566 -54.61 -6.87 10.06
CA HIS A 566 -55.62 -5.83 9.76
C HIS A 566 -54.94 -4.44 9.87
N GLN A 567 -55.56 -3.39 9.29
CA GLN A 567 -55.35 -1.96 9.60
C GLN A 567 -53.96 -1.34 9.25
N GLN A 568 -53.89 -0.34 8.33
CA GLN A 568 -54.05 1.13 8.51
C GLN A 568 -52.83 1.82 9.18
N ASN A 569 -52.41 3.04 8.83
CA ASN A 569 -52.96 4.08 7.95
C ASN A 569 -51.80 4.82 7.22
N THR A 570 -51.86 5.04 5.89
CA THR A 570 -52.18 6.32 5.21
C THR A 570 -51.42 7.58 5.69
N GLU A 571 -50.71 8.25 4.78
CA GLU A 571 -51.07 9.56 4.17
C GLU A 571 -49.97 10.05 3.20
N ASN A 572 -50.20 11.01 2.28
CA ASN A 572 -51.26 11.06 1.25
C ASN A 572 -50.85 12.03 0.10
N LYS A 573 -51.52 11.94 -1.05
CA LYS A 573 -51.58 12.89 -2.19
C LYS A 573 -50.30 13.00 -3.08
N ASP A 574 -50.35 12.90 -4.42
CA ASP A 574 -51.27 13.41 -5.47
C ASP A 574 -50.94 14.87 -5.90
N THR A 575 -51.02 15.28 -7.18
CA THR A 575 -51.33 14.61 -8.47
C THR A 575 -50.85 15.48 -9.66
N LEU A 576 -51.13 15.02 -10.90
CA LEU A 576 -51.23 15.79 -12.17
C LEU A 576 -49.93 16.30 -12.81
N LEU A 577 -49.88 16.55 -14.14
CA LEU A 577 -50.33 15.79 -15.33
C LEU A 577 -49.87 16.58 -16.58
N GLN A 578 -49.67 15.90 -17.72
CA GLN A 578 -49.61 16.51 -19.08
C GLN A 578 -48.44 17.50 -19.34
N SER A 579 -48.04 17.81 -20.58
CA SER A 579 -48.14 17.04 -21.85
C SER A 579 -47.05 17.45 -22.85
N VAL A 580 -46.49 16.45 -23.55
CA VAL A 580 -46.31 16.38 -25.01
C VAL A 580 -46.02 17.70 -25.79
N SER A 581 -44.74 17.91 -26.16
CA SER A 581 -44.25 17.99 -27.58
C SER A 581 -44.72 19.17 -28.52
N ILE A 582 -44.04 19.62 -29.60
CA ILE A 582 -42.81 19.18 -30.31
C ILE A 582 -42.27 20.26 -31.32
N LYS A 583 -40.95 20.20 -31.68
CA LYS A 583 -40.27 20.65 -32.95
C LYS A 583 -40.04 22.14 -33.38
N THR A 584 -38.80 22.36 -33.89
CA THR A 584 -38.32 23.16 -35.07
C THR A 584 -38.55 24.70 -35.15
N ALA A 585 -37.49 25.53 -35.14
CA ALA A 585 -36.66 26.03 -36.28
C ALA A 585 -37.15 27.44 -36.78
N THR A 586 -36.41 28.34 -37.47
CA THR A 586 -35.31 28.24 -38.48
C THR A 586 -34.26 29.40 -38.38
N LEU A 587 -33.48 29.68 -39.44
CA LEU A 587 -32.33 30.62 -39.53
C LEU A 587 -32.69 32.07 -39.94
N SER A 588 -31.89 33.05 -39.49
CA SER A 588 -31.35 34.20 -40.27
C SER A 588 -30.33 34.98 -39.40
N GLY A 589 -29.41 35.82 -39.90
CA GLY A 589 -29.04 36.20 -41.28
C GLY A 589 -27.67 36.95 -41.34
N LEU A 590 -27.16 37.21 -42.55
CA LEU A 590 -25.79 37.70 -42.86
C LEU A 590 -25.43 39.11 -42.32
N LYS A 591 -24.11 39.38 -42.17
CA LYS A 591 -23.37 40.35 -43.03
C LYS A 591 -21.83 40.32 -42.85
N SER A 592 -21.10 40.72 -43.90
CA SER A 592 -19.64 40.91 -43.96
C SER A 592 -19.27 42.01 -44.99
N PRO A 593 -18.06 42.58 -44.90
CA PRO A 593 -17.09 42.60 -46.01
C PRO A 593 -15.67 42.16 -45.52
N THR A 594 -14.71 41.57 -46.27
CA THR A 594 -14.05 41.90 -47.58
C THR A 594 -13.30 43.25 -47.56
N LEU A 595 -12.09 43.42 -48.14
CA LEU A 595 -11.20 42.60 -49.00
C LEU A 595 -9.89 42.22 -48.23
N ALA A 596 -9.14 41.13 -48.45
CA ALA A 596 -8.46 40.57 -49.65
C ALA A 596 -7.33 41.48 -50.20
N PHE A 597 -6.14 41.01 -50.62
CA PHE A 597 -5.64 39.66 -50.96
C PHE A 597 -4.61 39.12 -49.89
N THR A 598 -3.52 38.33 -50.07
CA THR A 598 -2.71 37.82 -51.21
C THR A 598 -1.93 36.51 -50.82
N ALA A 599 -1.20 35.89 -51.76
CA ALA A 599 -0.38 34.67 -51.62
C ALA A 599 0.97 34.91 -50.87
N ALA A 600 1.75 33.93 -50.38
CA ALA A 600 1.97 32.56 -50.88
C ALA A 600 2.37 31.51 -49.79
N LEU A 601 2.64 30.27 -50.21
CA LEU A 601 2.93 29.11 -49.36
C LEU A 601 4.39 29.07 -48.87
N THR A 602 4.64 28.64 -47.62
CA THR A 602 5.23 27.31 -47.25
C THR A 602 5.67 27.26 -45.78
N GLY A 603 5.76 26.04 -45.20
CA GLY A 603 6.69 25.74 -44.09
C GLY A 603 6.17 25.79 -42.64
N LEU A 604 6.05 24.59 -42.04
CA LEU A 604 6.35 24.23 -40.63
C LEU A 604 5.96 25.21 -39.49
N GLY A 605 5.10 24.75 -38.57
CA GLY A 605 4.57 25.58 -37.48
C GLY A 605 5.06 25.31 -36.05
N LEU A 606 4.67 26.23 -35.17
CA LEU A 606 4.67 26.20 -33.69
C LEU A 606 6.01 26.31 -32.95
N PHE A 607 6.35 27.55 -32.57
CA PHE A 607 7.21 27.87 -31.44
C PHE A 607 6.40 28.50 -30.29
N ALA A 608 6.65 28.02 -29.07
CA ALA A 608 6.77 28.69 -27.75
C ALA A 608 5.87 29.89 -27.29
N TYR A 609 5.90 30.07 -25.96
CA TYR A 609 5.37 31.19 -25.15
C TYR A 609 3.83 31.34 -25.05
N GLY A 610 3.29 31.92 -23.97
CA GLY A 610 3.96 32.50 -22.78
C GLY A 610 3.03 32.68 -21.57
N THR A 611 3.62 32.98 -20.41
CA THR A 611 2.92 33.15 -19.11
C THR A 611 2.69 34.61 -18.74
N CYS A 612 1.50 34.96 -18.28
CA CYS A 612 1.16 36.19 -17.57
C CYS A 612 -0.23 36.05 -16.89
N ASN A 613 -0.63 36.84 -15.89
CA ASN A 613 0.06 37.41 -14.72
C ASN A 613 -1.03 37.99 -13.77
N ASN A 614 -0.76 38.11 -12.46
CA ASN A 614 -1.40 39.00 -11.45
C ASN A 614 -1.36 38.40 -10.04
N ARG A 615 -1.36 39.20 -8.96
CA ARG A 615 -0.65 40.46 -8.66
C ARG A 615 -0.74 40.64 -7.13
N GLN A 616 0.30 41.16 -6.48
CA GLN A 616 0.26 41.46 -5.05
C GLN A 616 -0.35 42.84 -4.77
N SER A 617 -0.86 43.03 -3.56
CA SER A 617 -0.81 44.31 -2.87
C SER A 617 -0.28 44.09 -1.44
N VAL A 618 0.36 45.12 -0.89
CA VAL A 618 0.96 45.16 0.45
C VAL A 618 0.62 46.52 1.03
N ASN A 619 0.37 46.61 2.33
CA ASN A 619 0.64 47.83 3.09
C ASN A 619 0.84 47.52 4.59
N SER A 620 1.59 48.40 5.24
CA SER A 620 2.04 48.28 6.64
C SER A 620 1.49 49.43 7.49
N GLY A 621 1.23 49.16 8.77
CA GLY A 621 0.83 50.17 9.79
C GLY A 621 1.01 49.60 11.19
N THR A 622 1.22 50.45 12.20
CA THR A 622 1.78 50.05 13.51
C THR A 622 1.04 50.70 14.69
N LEU A 623 1.28 50.15 15.90
CA LEU A 623 1.11 50.73 17.25
C LEU A 623 -0.20 50.50 18.04
N LEU A 624 -0.01 50.57 19.38
CA LEU A 624 -0.95 50.67 20.51
C LEU A 624 -1.61 49.40 21.10
N HIS A 625 -1.05 48.98 22.25
CA HIS A 625 -1.74 48.46 23.44
C HIS A 625 -2.37 49.64 24.25
N PRO A 626 -3.11 49.45 25.38
CA PRO A 626 -3.52 48.23 26.07
C PRO A 626 -5.04 48.16 26.42
N ASN A 627 -5.37 47.30 27.39
CA ASN A 627 -6.63 47.13 28.16
C ASN A 627 -7.61 46.07 27.63
N GLY A 628 -8.34 45.46 28.56
CA GLY A 628 -9.24 44.34 28.29
C GLY A 628 -10.49 44.40 29.17
N LEU A 629 -11.40 43.44 28.97
CA LEU A 629 -12.58 43.23 29.79
C LEU A 629 -13.02 41.76 29.72
N THR A 630 -13.63 41.26 30.79
CA THR A 630 -14.22 39.91 30.86
C THR A 630 -15.55 39.82 30.12
N PRO A 631 -16.01 38.60 29.81
CA PRO A 631 -17.33 38.24 30.37
C PRO A 631 -17.33 36.90 31.13
N LYS A 632 -18.23 36.81 32.12
CA LYS A 632 -18.57 35.57 32.85
C LYS A 632 -19.84 34.95 32.27
N TYR A 633 -19.85 33.64 32.04
CA TYR A 633 -21.04 32.76 32.05
C TYR A 633 -20.52 31.38 32.52
N LYS A 634 -21.01 30.69 33.58
CA LYS A 634 -22.39 30.27 33.93
C LYS A 634 -23.10 29.61 32.74
N GLY A 635 -23.37 28.31 32.68
CA GLY A 635 -23.15 27.20 33.63
C GLY A 635 -24.41 26.33 33.74
N GLY A 636 -24.28 25.00 33.82
CA GLY A 636 -25.41 24.08 33.97
C GLY A 636 -25.01 22.61 33.77
N SER A 637 -25.60 21.74 34.61
CA SER A 637 -25.61 20.26 34.59
C SER A 637 -24.30 19.55 34.20
#